data_AF-A0A8S9WC40-F1
#
_entry.id   AF-A0A8S9WC40-F1
#
_cell.length_a   1.000
_cell.length_b   1.000
_cell.length_c   1.000
_cell.angle_alpha   90.00
_cell.angle_beta   90.00
_cell.angle_gamma   90.00
#
_symmetry.space_group_name_H-M   'P 1'
#
loop_
_entity.id
_entity.type
_entity.pdbx_description
1 polymer ?
#
loop_
_entity_poly.entity_id
_entity_poly.type
_entity_poly.pdbx_seq_one_letter_code
_entity_poly.pdbx_strand_id
1 'polypeptide(L)'
;MGFMQVLSFILMFVSFALIGRMILTFRKERSVSTKSPLIAIGMSLVIILIYLLIIGYSLSGWFLLLILLIGAGLGAWQGQNTKVWMENGIGKAQNTVWFLVIWAVCYGFNQFLASWGLKESLNVGIGAMCIGTGVVLGSQGYIYYRLSNMSTETPAEGEVRELKHPSIPEPHITDAPKVRYCKKCGFPITAADRFCKKCGAEVEAKQ
;
A
#
# COMPACT_ATOMS: atom_id res chain seq x y z
N MET A 1 11.96 33.02 -23.97
CA MET A 1 11.08 31.90 -23.56
C MET A 1 9.69 32.44 -23.35
N GLY A 2 8.66 31.76 -23.86
CA GLY A 2 7.27 32.16 -23.61
C GLY A 2 6.89 31.95 -22.13
N PHE A 3 5.98 32.78 -21.60
CA PHE A 3 5.45 32.66 -20.24
C PHE A 3 5.02 31.22 -19.89
N MET A 4 4.38 30.53 -20.84
CA MET A 4 3.95 29.14 -20.71
C MET A 4 5.11 28.16 -20.51
N GLN A 5 6.28 28.40 -21.14
CA GLN A 5 7.46 27.54 -20.97
C GLN A 5 8.06 27.73 -19.59
N VAL A 6 8.17 28.99 -19.14
CA VAL A 6 8.69 29.32 -17.80
C VAL A 6 7.80 28.71 -16.72
N LEU A 7 6.48 28.81 -16.86
CA LEU A 7 5.52 28.19 -15.94
C LEU A 7 5.67 26.67 -15.88
N SER A 8 5.82 25.99 -17.03
CA SER A 8 6.04 24.53 -17.07
C SER A 8 7.31 24.10 -16.35
N PHE A 9 8.42 24.85 -16.51
CA PHE A 9 9.67 24.55 -15.79
C PHE A 9 9.53 24.75 -14.28
N ILE A 10 8.83 25.80 -13.84
CA ILE A 10 8.55 26.03 -12.41
C ILE A 10 7.71 24.88 -11.84
N LEU A 11 6.62 24.50 -12.50
CA LEU A 11 5.75 23.40 -12.04
C LEU A 11 6.50 22.06 -11.99
N MET A 12 7.36 21.80 -12.98
CA MET A 12 8.21 20.61 -12.99
C MET A 12 9.15 20.59 -11.77
N PHE A 13 9.80 21.70 -11.45
CA PHE A 13 10.68 21.79 -10.28
C PHE A 13 9.93 21.58 -8.97
N VAL A 14 8.74 22.18 -8.84
CA VAL A 14 7.86 21.99 -7.68
C VAL A 14 7.45 20.51 -7.54
N SER A 15 7.06 19.85 -8.62
CA SER A 15 6.74 18.41 -8.62
C SER A 15 7.93 17.57 -8.12
N PHE A 16 9.14 17.81 -8.62
CA PHE A 16 10.33 17.09 -8.15
C PHE A 16 10.62 17.33 -6.66
N ALA A 17 10.44 18.56 -6.17
CA ALA A 17 10.60 18.88 -4.76
C ALA A 17 9.58 18.14 -3.87
N LEU A 18 8.31 18.08 -4.29
CA LEU A 18 7.26 17.33 -3.59
C LEU A 18 7.53 15.82 -3.59
N ILE A 19 8.00 15.27 -4.71
CA ILE A 19 8.39 13.87 -4.83
C ILE A 19 9.56 13.56 -3.90
N GLY A 20 10.59 14.41 -3.88
CA GLY A 20 11.74 14.27 -2.97
C GLY A 20 11.29 14.24 -1.50
N ARG A 21 10.42 15.16 -1.10
CA ARG A 21 9.85 15.18 0.26
C ARG A 21 9.02 13.94 0.57
N MET A 22 8.25 13.44 -0.41
CA MET A 22 7.47 12.21 -0.27
C MET A 22 8.38 11.00 -0.03
N ILE A 23 9.48 10.86 -0.79
CA ILE A 23 10.47 9.78 -0.63
C ILE A 23 11.05 9.76 0.78
N LEU A 24 11.45 10.93 1.29
CA LEU A 24 12.02 11.06 2.63
C LEU A 24 11.02 10.70 3.74
N THR A 25 9.74 10.99 3.54
CA THR A 25 8.69 10.74 4.55
C THR A 25 8.17 9.30 4.51
N PHE A 26 8.40 8.57 3.42
CA PHE A 26 7.75 7.28 3.15
C PHE A 26 8.27 6.10 3.98
N ARG A 27 9.44 6.20 4.62
CA ARG A 27 10.00 5.12 5.46
C ARG A 27 9.33 4.99 6.83
N LYS A 28 8.48 5.96 7.23
CA LYS A 28 7.81 5.93 8.53
C LYS A 28 6.74 4.84 8.56
N GLU A 29 6.70 4.10 9.66
CA GLU A 29 5.64 3.14 9.96
C GLU A 29 4.29 3.84 9.95
N ARG A 30 3.31 3.26 9.27
CA ARG A 30 1.93 3.77 9.31
C ARG A 30 1.04 2.72 9.96
N SER A 31 0.22 3.16 10.91
CA SER A 31 -0.94 2.41 11.36
C SER A 31 -1.98 2.43 10.24
N VAL A 32 -2.34 1.24 9.74
CA VAL A 32 -3.31 1.08 8.65
C VAL A 32 -4.50 0.30 9.19
N SER A 33 -5.66 0.93 9.14
CA SER A 33 -6.93 0.26 9.42
C SER A 33 -7.34 -0.59 8.23
N THR A 34 -8.03 -1.72 8.47
CA THR A 34 -8.56 -2.62 7.43
C THR A 34 -9.51 -1.90 6.45
N LYS A 35 -10.13 -0.79 6.87
CA LYS A 35 -11.03 0.01 6.03
C LYS A 35 -10.30 0.97 5.09
N SER A 36 -9.09 1.39 5.43
CA SER A 36 -8.34 2.41 4.67
C SER A 36 -7.99 1.97 3.24
N PRO A 37 -7.54 0.72 2.98
CA PRO A 37 -7.30 0.24 1.62
C PRO A 37 -8.56 0.28 0.75
N LEU A 38 -9.73 -0.02 1.32
CA LEU A 38 -11.00 -0.04 0.58
C LEU A 38 -11.42 1.37 0.14
N ILE A 39 -11.22 2.36 1.02
CA ILE A 39 -11.46 3.77 0.69
C ILE A 39 -10.54 4.21 -0.47
N ALA A 40 -9.27 3.83 -0.43
CA ALA A 40 -8.32 4.17 -1.49
C ALA A 40 -8.73 3.56 -2.86
N ILE A 41 -9.17 2.30 -2.87
CA ILE A 41 -9.70 1.64 -4.06
C ILE A 41 -10.94 2.38 -4.59
N GLY A 42 -11.89 2.68 -3.70
CA GLY A 42 -13.13 3.38 -4.08
C GLY A 42 -12.84 4.75 -4.70
N MET A 43 -11.96 5.55 -4.08
CA MET A 43 -11.59 6.87 -4.58
C MET A 43 -10.93 6.79 -5.97
N SER A 44 -10.00 5.84 -6.18
CA SER A 44 -9.36 5.68 -7.49
C SER A 44 -10.35 5.26 -8.58
N LEU A 45 -11.31 4.38 -8.28
CA LEU A 45 -12.36 3.99 -9.23
C LEU A 45 -13.30 5.14 -9.59
N VAL A 46 -13.63 5.99 -8.62
CA VAL A 46 -14.46 7.19 -8.87
C VAL A 46 -13.71 8.18 -9.76
N ILE A 47 -12.42 8.43 -9.50
CA ILE A 47 -11.61 9.35 -10.30
C ILE A 47 -11.52 8.88 -11.76
N ILE A 48 -11.21 7.61 -12.00
CA ILE A 48 -11.10 7.11 -13.37
C ILE A 48 -12.45 7.13 -14.09
N LEU A 49 -13.56 6.84 -13.40
CA LEU A 49 -14.89 6.89 -13.96
C LEU A 49 -15.26 8.31 -14.42
N ILE A 50 -15.02 9.31 -13.57
CA ILE A 50 -15.24 10.72 -13.90
C ILE A 50 -14.38 11.12 -15.11
N TYR A 51 -13.11 10.74 -15.13
CA TYR A 51 -12.20 11.03 -16.23
C TYR A 51 -12.68 10.43 -17.57
N LEU A 52 -13.12 9.17 -17.56
CA LEU A 52 -13.64 8.49 -18.75
C LEU A 52 -14.93 9.14 -19.26
N LEU A 53 -15.78 9.63 -18.36
CA LEU A 53 -17.05 10.29 -18.69
C LEU A 53 -16.82 11.68 -19.29
N ILE A 54 -15.87 12.45 -18.74
CA ILE A 54 -15.58 13.83 -19.18
C ILE A 54 -14.83 13.88 -20.51
N ILE A 55 -13.80 13.05 -20.69
CA ILE A 55 -12.86 13.22 -21.81
C ILE A 55 -13.42 12.64 -23.13
N GLY A 56 -14.31 11.64 -23.06
CA GLY A 56 -14.76 10.91 -24.25
C GLY A 56 -13.61 10.10 -24.86
N TYR A 57 -13.51 8.82 -24.51
CA TYR A 57 -12.39 7.98 -24.94
C TYR A 57 -12.63 7.38 -26.33
N SER A 58 -11.60 7.36 -27.18
CA SER A 58 -11.63 6.69 -28.49
C SER A 58 -10.98 5.30 -28.47
N LEU A 59 -10.39 4.91 -27.33
CA LEU A 59 -9.71 3.63 -27.15
C LEU A 59 -10.71 2.47 -27.01
N SER A 60 -10.37 1.28 -27.51
CA SER A 60 -11.22 0.11 -27.27
C SER A 60 -11.30 -0.21 -25.78
N GLY A 61 -12.50 -0.43 -25.25
CA GLY A 61 -12.70 -0.78 -23.83
C GLY A 61 -11.91 -2.01 -23.40
N TRP A 62 -11.71 -2.98 -24.31
CA TRP A 62 -10.85 -4.15 -24.06
C TRP A 62 -9.39 -3.78 -23.82
N PHE A 63 -8.88 -2.80 -24.57
CA PHE A 63 -7.51 -2.34 -24.40
C PHE A 63 -7.34 -1.61 -23.05
N LEU A 64 -8.33 -0.81 -22.64
CA LEU A 64 -8.34 -0.17 -21.32
C LEU A 64 -8.38 -1.22 -20.19
N LEU A 65 -9.19 -2.26 -20.34
CA LEU A 65 -9.26 -3.37 -19.38
C LEU A 65 -7.92 -4.12 -19.29
N LEU A 66 -7.30 -4.42 -20.42
CA LEU A 66 -5.99 -5.07 -20.46
C LEU A 66 -4.92 -4.23 -19.74
N ILE A 67 -4.88 -2.93 -19.99
CA ILE A 67 -3.98 -1.99 -19.32
C ILE A 67 -4.25 -1.95 -17.80
N LEU A 68 -5.52 -1.91 -17.39
CA LEU A 68 -5.92 -1.93 -15.99
C LEU A 68 -5.46 -3.23 -15.31
N LEU A 69 -5.62 -4.38 -15.97
CA LEU A 69 -5.18 -5.69 -15.45
C LEU A 69 -3.66 -5.79 -15.33
N ILE A 70 -2.91 -5.25 -16.29
CA ILE A 70 -1.45 -5.15 -16.19
C ILE A 70 -1.07 -4.31 -14.97
N GLY A 71 -1.70 -3.15 -14.81
CA GLY A 71 -1.50 -2.30 -13.63
C GLY A 71 -1.82 -3.05 -12.33
N ALA A 72 -2.92 -3.79 -12.28
CA ALA A 72 -3.32 -4.59 -11.12
C ALA A 72 -2.32 -5.70 -10.80
N GLY A 73 -1.77 -6.39 -11.81
CA GLY A 73 -0.71 -7.37 -11.64
C GLY A 73 0.55 -6.74 -11.02
N LEU A 74 1.00 -5.61 -11.56
CA LEU A 74 2.15 -4.86 -11.02
C LEU A 74 1.90 -4.38 -9.59
N GLY A 75 0.70 -3.88 -9.30
CA GLY A 75 0.29 -3.45 -7.97
C GLY A 75 0.25 -4.60 -6.96
N ALA A 76 -0.29 -5.76 -7.35
CA ALA A 76 -0.35 -6.94 -6.48
C ALA A 76 1.05 -7.49 -6.19
N TRP A 77 1.92 -7.57 -7.21
CA TRP A 77 3.32 -7.93 -7.04
C TRP A 77 4.03 -6.97 -6.08
N GLN A 78 3.76 -5.67 -6.18
CA GLN A 78 4.28 -4.70 -5.22
C GLN A 78 3.73 -4.92 -3.81
N GLY A 79 2.42 -5.17 -3.65
CA GLY A 79 1.78 -5.41 -2.36
C GLY A 79 2.37 -6.61 -1.61
N GLN A 80 2.91 -7.60 -2.34
CA GLN A 80 3.66 -8.72 -1.75
C GLN A 80 4.95 -8.27 -1.06
N ASN A 81 5.61 -7.26 -1.61
CA ASN A 81 6.86 -6.73 -1.06
C ASN A 81 6.63 -5.73 0.07
N THR A 82 5.40 -5.24 0.25
CA THR A 82 5.03 -4.41 1.41
C THR A 82 5.06 -5.24 2.69
N LYS A 83 5.81 -4.79 3.69
CA LYS A 83 5.85 -5.41 5.01
C LYS A 83 4.59 -5.00 5.76
N VAL A 84 3.76 -5.97 6.13
CA VAL A 84 2.54 -5.75 6.92
C VAL A 84 2.56 -6.71 8.10
N TRP A 85 2.37 -6.19 9.30
CA TRP A 85 2.33 -6.96 10.55
C TRP A 85 1.31 -6.36 11.52
N MET A 86 0.89 -7.15 12.51
CA MET A 86 0.02 -6.70 13.60
C MET A 86 0.86 -6.43 14.84
N GLU A 87 0.63 -5.30 15.49
CA GLU A 87 1.26 -4.95 16.77
C GLU A 87 0.18 -4.37 17.70
N ASN A 88 -0.08 -5.04 18.83
CA ASN A 88 -1.10 -4.65 19.82
C ASN A 88 -2.52 -4.48 19.22
N GLY A 89 -2.92 -5.35 18.28
CA GLY A 89 -4.22 -5.23 17.59
C GLY A 89 -4.28 -4.16 16.50
N ILE A 90 -3.21 -3.40 16.28
CA ILE A 90 -3.13 -2.36 15.25
C ILE A 90 -2.32 -2.91 14.06
N GLY A 91 -2.92 -2.88 12.86
CA GLY A 91 -2.23 -3.19 11.62
C GLY A 91 -1.18 -2.13 11.31
N LYS A 92 0.08 -2.52 11.15
CA LYS A 92 1.17 -1.66 10.70
C LYS A 92 1.64 -2.08 9.33
N ALA A 93 1.92 -1.10 8.47
CA ALA A 93 2.48 -1.32 7.15
C ALA A 93 3.73 -0.46 6.92
N GLN A 94 4.71 -1.04 6.23
CA GLN A 94 5.91 -0.37 5.77
C GLN A 94 6.14 -0.71 4.28
N ASN A 95 6.05 0.32 3.44
CA ASN A 95 6.29 0.22 2.01
C ASN A 95 7.79 0.26 1.67
N THR A 96 8.16 -0.37 0.55
CA THR A 96 9.52 -0.33 0.03
C THR A 96 9.76 0.97 -0.74
N VAL A 97 10.95 1.57 -0.58
CA VAL A 97 11.34 2.83 -1.25
C VAL A 97 11.51 2.64 -2.76
N TRP A 98 11.83 1.42 -3.19
CA TRP A 98 12.07 1.08 -4.59
C TRP A 98 10.91 1.43 -5.53
N PHE A 99 9.66 1.26 -5.08
CA PHE A 99 8.50 1.65 -5.87
C PHE A 99 8.46 3.15 -6.15
N LEU A 100 8.75 3.98 -5.15
CA LEU A 100 8.75 5.42 -5.32
C LEU A 100 9.81 5.89 -6.31
N VAL A 101 10.96 5.21 -6.33
CA VAL A 101 12.03 5.49 -7.29
C VAL A 101 11.55 5.17 -8.70
N ILE A 102 10.99 3.98 -8.93
CA ILE A 102 10.46 3.58 -10.25
C ILE A 102 9.33 4.52 -10.68
N TRP A 103 8.40 4.83 -9.78
CA TRP A 103 7.30 5.76 -10.04
C TRP A 103 7.81 7.16 -10.39
N ALA A 104 8.79 7.69 -9.66
CA ALA A 104 9.39 9.00 -9.93
C ALA A 104 10.10 9.04 -11.29
N VAL A 105 10.77 7.95 -11.68
CA VAL A 105 11.38 7.82 -13.02
C VAL A 105 10.31 7.80 -14.11
N CYS A 106 9.26 7.00 -13.95
CA CYS A 106 8.13 6.97 -14.89
C CYS A 106 7.43 8.32 -15.00
N TYR A 107 7.22 9.01 -13.89
CA TYR A 107 6.66 10.37 -13.87
C TYR A 107 7.56 11.35 -14.63
N GLY A 108 8.87 11.34 -14.35
CA GLY A 108 9.83 12.19 -15.06
C GLY A 108 9.84 11.93 -16.57
N PHE A 109 9.76 10.66 -16.98
CA PHE A 109 9.67 10.27 -18.38
C PHE A 109 8.35 10.73 -19.03
N ASN A 110 7.22 10.58 -18.35
CA ASN A 110 5.93 11.10 -18.84
C ASN A 110 5.93 12.62 -18.96
N GLN A 111 6.52 13.33 -17.99
CA GLN A 111 6.61 14.78 -18.02
C GLN A 111 7.47 15.27 -19.20
N PHE A 112 8.53 14.52 -19.51
CA PHE A 112 9.36 14.74 -20.69
C PHE A 112 8.58 14.54 -22.00
N LEU A 113 7.85 13.43 -22.13
CA LEU A 113 7.01 13.16 -23.30
C LEU A 113 5.91 14.22 -23.50
N ALA A 114 5.26 14.65 -22.42
CA ALA A 114 4.24 15.69 -22.46
C ALA A 114 4.82 17.04 -22.93
N SER A 115 6.05 17.37 -22.50
CA SER A 115 6.74 18.59 -22.92
C SER A 115 7.13 18.58 -24.40
N TRP A 116 7.26 17.41 -25.01
CA TRP A 116 7.55 17.25 -26.44
C TRP A 116 6.32 17.32 -27.36
N GLY A 117 5.10 17.50 -26.82
CA GLY A 117 3.94 17.94 -27.61
C GLY A 117 3.45 16.94 -28.66
N LEU A 118 3.64 15.64 -28.45
CA LEU A 118 3.06 14.61 -29.32
C LEU A 118 1.53 14.67 -29.25
N LYS A 119 0.86 14.75 -30.41
CA LYS A 119 -0.61 14.81 -30.55
C LYS A 119 -1.33 13.56 -29.98
N GLU A 120 -0.59 12.47 -29.76
CA GLU A 120 -1.04 11.25 -29.08
C GLU A 120 -1.18 11.37 -27.54
N SER A 121 -0.85 12.53 -26.97
CA SER A 121 -0.81 12.76 -25.52
C SER A 121 -2.13 12.50 -24.78
N LEU A 122 -3.29 12.62 -25.44
CA LEU A 122 -4.59 12.36 -24.81
C LEU A 122 -4.79 10.84 -24.55
N ASN A 123 -4.54 10.01 -25.56
CA ASN A 123 -4.65 8.55 -25.45
C ASN A 123 -3.59 7.98 -24.49
N VAL A 124 -2.37 8.54 -24.54
CA VAL A 124 -1.30 8.22 -23.60
C VAL A 124 -1.68 8.60 -22.17
N GLY A 125 -2.34 9.75 -21.98
CA GLY A 125 -2.84 10.19 -20.68
C GLY A 125 -3.89 9.25 -20.10
N ILE A 126 -4.89 8.86 -20.89
CA ILE A 126 -5.93 7.89 -20.45
C ILE A 126 -5.29 6.55 -20.11
N GLY A 127 -4.39 6.04 -20.95
CA GLY A 127 -3.66 4.80 -20.69
C GLY A 127 -2.87 4.84 -19.37
N ALA A 128 -2.14 5.93 -19.11
CA ALA A 128 -1.41 6.11 -17.87
C ALA A 128 -2.32 6.13 -16.62
N MET A 129 -3.50 6.75 -16.72
CA MET A 129 -4.49 6.77 -15.63
C MET A 129 -5.10 5.38 -15.37
N CYS A 130 -5.34 4.60 -16.43
CA CYS A 130 -5.77 3.20 -16.32
C CYS A 130 -4.71 2.33 -15.62
N ILE A 131 -3.43 2.44 -16.02
CA ILE A 131 -2.34 1.73 -15.33
C ILE A 131 -2.29 2.14 -13.86
N GLY A 132 -2.32 3.43 -13.57
CA GLY A 132 -2.26 3.97 -12.21
C GLY A 132 -3.38 3.41 -11.32
N THR A 133 -4.61 3.42 -11.83
CA THR A 133 -5.76 2.84 -11.13
C THR A 133 -5.61 1.34 -10.91
N GLY A 134 -5.13 0.61 -11.93
CA GLY A 134 -4.78 -0.80 -11.80
C GLY A 134 -3.78 -1.06 -10.67
N VAL A 135 -2.67 -0.31 -10.62
CA VAL A 135 -1.65 -0.45 -9.57
C VAL A 135 -2.24 -0.22 -8.18
N VAL A 136 -3.13 0.76 -8.01
CA VAL A 136 -3.83 0.99 -6.73
C VAL A 136 -4.73 -0.20 -6.38
N LEU A 137 -5.54 -0.69 -7.32
CA LEU A 137 -6.40 -1.86 -7.12
C LEU A 137 -5.61 -3.08 -6.67
N GLY A 138 -4.52 -3.39 -7.38
CA GLY A 138 -3.67 -4.53 -7.07
C GLY A 138 -2.99 -4.42 -5.70
N SER A 139 -2.34 -3.28 -5.44
CA SER A 139 -1.58 -3.07 -4.20
C SER A 139 -2.49 -3.00 -2.97
N GLN A 140 -3.53 -2.18 -3.01
CA GLN A 140 -4.46 -2.00 -1.89
C GLN A 140 -5.33 -3.24 -1.70
N GLY A 141 -5.72 -3.93 -2.78
CA GLY A 141 -6.45 -5.19 -2.71
C GLY A 141 -5.62 -6.28 -2.04
N TYR A 142 -4.33 -6.38 -2.37
CA TYR A 142 -3.43 -7.34 -1.75
C TYR A 142 -3.16 -7.03 -0.27
N ILE A 143 -2.97 -5.76 0.08
CA ILE A 143 -2.81 -5.32 1.49
C ILE A 143 -4.09 -5.60 2.28
N TYR A 144 -5.26 -5.32 1.72
CA TYR A 144 -6.56 -5.64 2.33
C TYR A 144 -6.70 -7.13 2.61
N TYR A 145 -6.43 -7.99 1.61
CA TYR A 145 -6.47 -9.44 1.74
C TYR A 145 -5.56 -9.96 2.86
N ARG A 146 -4.36 -9.38 2.99
CA ARG A 146 -3.44 -9.73 4.08
C ARG A 146 -3.94 -9.26 5.44
N LEU A 147 -4.44 -8.04 5.54
CA LEU A 147 -4.99 -7.49 6.79
C LEU A 147 -6.22 -8.27 7.25
N SER A 148 -7.14 -8.60 6.34
CA SER A 148 -8.33 -9.38 6.67
C SER A 148 -7.98 -10.76 7.22
N ASN A 149 -6.99 -11.44 6.61
CA ASN A 149 -6.52 -12.74 7.08
C ASN A 149 -5.81 -12.67 8.45
N MET A 150 -5.21 -11.53 8.80
CA MET A 150 -4.58 -11.34 10.11
C MET A 150 -5.60 -10.98 11.20
N SER A 151 -6.69 -10.28 10.85
CA SER A 151 -7.76 -9.97 11.81
C SER A 151 -8.56 -11.21 12.24
N THR A 152 -8.74 -12.19 11.35
CA THR A 152 -9.41 -13.47 11.68
C THR A 152 -8.54 -14.43 12.49
N GLU A 153 -7.21 -14.33 12.40
CA GLU A 153 -6.27 -15.14 13.20
C GLU A 153 -6.04 -14.57 14.62
N THR A 154 -6.60 -13.40 14.96
CA THR A 154 -6.60 -12.90 16.34
C THR A 154 -7.64 -13.71 17.12
N PRO A 155 -7.25 -14.51 18.14
CA PRO A 155 -8.22 -15.16 19.00
C PRO A 155 -9.14 -14.09 19.57
N ALA A 156 -10.43 -14.31 19.38
CA ALA A 156 -11.49 -13.39 19.75
C ALA A 156 -11.27 -12.75 21.13
N GLU A 157 -11.50 -11.45 21.20
CA GLU A 157 -11.97 -10.78 22.42
C GLU A 157 -13.09 -11.61 23.03
N GLY A 158 -12.75 -12.43 24.02
CA GLY A 158 -13.68 -13.37 24.60
C GLY A 158 -13.07 -14.07 25.80
N GLU A 159 -12.66 -13.31 26.82
CA GLU A 159 -12.91 -13.64 28.23
C GLU A 159 -12.41 -12.51 29.16
N VAL A 160 -12.94 -11.28 29.00
CA VAL A 160 -12.94 -10.30 30.10
C VAL A 160 -14.39 -10.17 30.56
N ARG A 161 -14.97 -11.28 31.05
CA ARG A 161 -16.19 -11.26 31.84
C ARG A 161 -15.80 -11.22 33.31
N GLU A 162 -15.72 -9.99 33.82
CA GLU A 162 -16.24 -9.56 35.13
C GLU A 162 -16.23 -10.64 36.23
N LEU A 163 -15.04 -10.97 36.75
CA LEU A 163 -14.92 -11.64 38.04
C LEU A 163 -14.98 -10.57 39.13
N LYS A 164 -16.20 -10.41 39.65
CA LYS A 164 -16.53 -9.82 40.94
C LYS A 164 -15.50 -10.25 41.99
N HIS A 165 -14.81 -9.28 42.56
CA HIS A 165 -13.83 -9.43 43.65
C HIS A 165 -14.48 -10.11 44.88
N PRO A 166 -13.88 -11.21 45.38
CA PRO A 166 -13.58 -11.25 46.81
C PRO A 166 -12.11 -11.64 47.06
N SER A 167 -11.34 -10.66 47.54
CA SER A 167 -10.35 -10.73 48.61
C SER A 167 -9.52 -12.03 48.86
N ILE A 168 -8.17 -11.86 48.80
CA ILE A 168 -7.04 -12.56 49.49
C ILE A 168 -6.28 -13.64 48.64
N PRO A 169 -4.93 -13.83 48.74
CA PRO A 169 -3.75 -13.00 48.41
C PRO A 169 -2.83 -13.64 47.30
N GLU A 170 -1.89 -12.87 46.70
CA GLU A 170 -0.84 -13.36 45.75
C GLU A 170 -0.01 -14.56 46.29
N PRO A 171 0.44 -15.56 45.48
CA PRO A 171 1.30 -15.43 44.28
C PRO A 171 0.84 -16.36 43.10
N HIS A 172 1.22 -16.20 41.82
CA HIS A 172 2.50 -16.53 41.18
C HIS A 172 2.45 -15.95 39.74
N ILE A 173 3.49 -15.22 39.33
CA ILE A 173 3.64 -14.77 37.94
C ILE A 173 4.01 -15.98 37.08
N THR A 174 3.07 -16.51 36.32
CA THR A 174 3.38 -17.28 35.12
C THR A 174 3.31 -16.33 33.93
N ASP A 175 4.48 -16.10 33.33
CA ASP A 175 4.64 -15.31 32.11
C ASP A 175 3.70 -15.83 31.02
N ALA A 176 2.60 -15.13 30.79
CA ALA A 176 1.78 -15.34 29.61
C ALA A 176 2.70 -15.19 28.37
N PRO A 177 2.75 -16.18 27.46
CA PRO A 177 3.64 -16.12 26.33
C PRO A 177 3.27 -14.89 25.48
N LYS A 178 4.19 -13.91 25.41
CA LYS A 178 4.06 -12.76 24.50
C LYS A 178 4.03 -13.30 23.07
N VAL A 179 2.82 -13.44 22.52
CA VAL A 179 2.61 -13.81 21.12
C VAL A 179 3.28 -12.75 20.25
N ARG A 180 4.20 -13.19 19.38
CA ARG A 180 4.88 -12.33 18.40
C ARG A 180 4.31 -12.62 17.02
N TYR A 181 4.41 -11.66 16.10
CA TYR A 181 3.99 -11.84 14.71
C TYR A 181 5.19 -11.66 13.77
N CYS A 182 5.25 -12.49 12.72
CA CYS A 182 6.29 -12.40 11.72
C CYS A 182 6.22 -11.05 10.99
N LYS A 183 7.33 -10.29 10.97
CA LYS A 183 7.41 -9.00 10.27
C LYS A 183 7.28 -9.11 8.74
N LYS A 184 7.46 -10.30 8.17
CA LYS A 184 7.34 -10.54 6.71
C LYS A 184 5.91 -10.86 6.30
N CYS A 185 5.24 -11.80 6.99
CA CYS A 185 3.92 -12.30 6.58
C CYS A 185 2.82 -12.15 7.63
N GLY A 186 3.13 -11.73 8.86
CA GLY A 186 2.17 -11.57 9.94
C GLY A 186 1.72 -12.85 10.66
N PHE A 187 2.34 -14.01 10.38
CA PHE A 187 2.00 -15.26 11.05
C PHE A 187 2.38 -15.22 12.54
N PRO A 188 1.56 -15.76 13.45
CA PRO A 188 1.94 -15.89 14.85
C PRO A 188 3.20 -16.78 14.98
N ILE A 189 4.20 -16.25 15.66
CA ILE A 189 5.47 -16.92 15.93
C ILE A 189 5.69 -16.98 17.43
N THR A 190 6.24 -18.11 17.87
CA THR A 190 6.66 -18.30 19.26
C THR A 190 8.07 -17.75 19.45
N ALA A 191 8.46 -17.44 20.68
CA ALA A 191 9.82 -16.95 20.99
C ALA A 191 10.92 -17.97 20.63
N ALA A 192 10.56 -19.25 20.45
CA ALA A 192 11.48 -20.33 20.10
C ALA A 192 11.63 -20.54 18.57
N ASP A 193 10.75 -19.96 17.75
CA ASP A 193 10.84 -20.11 16.30
C ASP A 193 12.01 -19.25 15.77
N ARG A 194 12.97 -19.86 15.05
CA ARG A 194 13.98 -19.14 14.25
C ARG A 194 13.48 -18.72 12.87
N PHE A 195 12.52 -19.47 12.34
CA PHE A 195 11.92 -19.21 11.04
C PHE A 195 10.40 -19.23 11.14
N CYS A 196 9.75 -18.32 10.42
CA CYS A 196 8.30 -18.28 10.31
C CYS A 196 7.81 -19.51 9.54
N LYS A 197 7.00 -20.35 10.19
CA LYS A 197 6.45 -21.59 9.61
C LYS A 197 5.59 -21.37 8.35
N LYS A 198 5.00 -20.18 8.18
CA LYS A 198 4.18 -19.83 7.00
C LYS A 198 4.97 -19.30 5.80
N CYS A 199 5.97 -18.44 6.00
CA CYS A 199 6.64 -17.73 4.90
C CYS A 199 8.16 -17.96 4.82
N GLY A 200 8.72 -18.79 5.71
CA GLY A 200 10.14 -19.11 5.77
C GLY A 200 11.05 -17.94 6.15
N ALA A 201 10.49 -16.79 6.55
CA ALA A 201 11.30 -15.65 6.98
C ALA A 201 12.06 -15.99 8.27
N GLU A 202 13.33 -15.63 8.34
CA GLU A 202 14.04 -15.61 9.61
C GLU A 202 13.38 -14.60 10.55
N VAL A 203 13.19 -15.01 11.80
CA VAL A 203 12.55 -14.22 12.84
C VAL A 203 13.55 -14.03 13.97
N GLU A 204 13.81 -12.78 14.33
CA GLU A 204 14.78 -12.45 15.37
C GLU A 204 14.31 -13.02 16.72
N ALA A 205 15.02 -14.04 17.21
CA ALA A 205 14.89 -14.50 18.58
C ALA A 205 15.22 -13.33 19.52
N LYS A 206 14.46 -13.18 20.61
CA LYS A 206 14.67 -12.13 21.60
C LYS A 206 16.11 -12.23 22.13
N GLN A 207 16.94 -11.21 21.92
CA GLN A 207 18.11 -10.96 22.77
C GLN A 207 17.64 -10.62 24.18
#